data_AF-A0A8I1NJ46-F1
#
_entry.id   AF-A0A8I1NJ46-F1
#
_cell.length_a   1.000
_cell.length_b   1.000
_cell.length_c   1.000
_cell.angle_alpha   90.00
_cell.angle_beta   90.00
_cell.angle_gamma   90.00
#
_symmetry.space_group_name_H-M   'P 1'
#
loop_
_entity.id
_entity.type
_entity.pdbx_description
1 polymer ?
#
loop_
_entity_poly.entity_id
_entity_poly.type
_entity_poly.pdbx_seq_one_letter_code
_entity_poly.pdbx_strand_id
1 'polypeptide(L)'
;MAAQALRDWLPSVLQNVKPYFTPDDIDKGSRWSAEIRSELEKTDFGVICLTRENLTAPWILFEAGALSKLGKSKVAPLLLDLEPAEVVGPLGQLQLTRSNKDECFKLLTSINRSLGERGLDQAVLHGVFERWWPDLEQGFQSALSTPSKQPVPRRRSDRDMLEEVLERVRSLQMRGLAPARRDLTPQERLAMLASSPSPLDAELASLALSRRAVDCLKAEGVTKLSQLLTLSPIELLKVPNLGKRSQIEIMQLLDQIGLSLRED
;
A
#
# COMPACT_ATOMS: atom_id res chain seq x y z
N MET A 1 12.79 4.85 -16.26
CA MET A 1 12.84 4.26 -17.63
C MET A 1 11.46 4.01 -18.21
N ALA A 2 10.57 3.23 -17.58
CA ALA A 2 9.21 3.03 -18.11
C ALA A 2 8.37 4.32 -18.22
N ALA A 3 8.42 5.18 -17.20
CA ALA A 3 7.77 6.50 -17.25
C ALA A 3 8.31 7.41 -18.36
N GLN A 4 9.62 7.29 -18.67
CA GLN A 4 10.25 8.02 -19.77
C GLN A 4 9.79 7.48 -21.13
N ALA A 5 9.70 6.15 -21.29
CA ALA A 5 9.14 5.55 -22.50
C ALA A 5 7.69 6.03 -22.75
N LEU A 6 6.86 6.09 -21.71
CA LEU A 6 5.50 6.66 -21.79
C LEU A 6 5.49 8.13 -22.19
N ARG A 7 6.37 8.94 -21.60
CA ARG A 7 6.51 10.37 -21.90
C ARG A 7 6.84 10.59 -23.37
N ASP A 8 7.74 9.81 -23.93
CA ASP A 8 8.19 9.98 -25.32
C ASP A 8 7.18 9.38 -26.31
N TRP A 9 6.46 8.32 -25.91
CA TRP A 9 5.44 7.65 -26.72
C TRP A 9 4.11 8.41 -26.81
N LEU A 10 3.63 9.00 -25.72
CA LEU A 10 2.30 9.64 -25.67
C LEU A 10 2.09 10.72 -26.75
N PRO A 11 3.03 11.65 -27.03
CA PRO A 11 2.88 12.65 -28.07
C PRO A 11 2.77 12.06 -29.49
N SER A 12 3.37 10.89 -29.73
CA SER A 12 3.30 10.19 -31.02
C SER A 12 1.91 9.63 -31.31
N VAL A 13 1.15 9.31 -30.26
CA VAL A 13 -0.21 8.76 -30.37
C VAL A 13 -1.27 9.84 -30.19
N LEU A 14 -1.05 10.76 -29.25
CA LEU A 14 -1.94 11.88 -28.92
C LEU A 14 -1.16 13.18 -29.02
N GLN A 15 -1.21 13.80 -30.21
CA GLN A 15 -0.43 15.00 -30.54
C GLN A 15 -0.75 16.22 -29.64
N ASN A 16 -1.93 16.22 -29.00
CA ASN A 16 -2.39 17.29 -28.11
C ASN A 16 -2.02 17.07 -26.63
N VAL A 17 -1.31 15.98 -26.30
CA VAL A 17 -0.86 15.69 -24.93
C VAL A 17 0.56 16.20 -24.74
N LYS A 18 0.80 16.87 -23.60
CA LYS A 18 2.13 17.31 -23.17
C LYS A 18 2.48 16.63 -21.84
N PRO A 19 3.16 15.47 -21.86
CA PRO A 19 3.54 14.77 -20.64
C PRO A 19 4.58 15.58 -19.84
N TYR A 20 4.31 15.75 -18.55
CA TYR A 20 5.29 16.23 -17.58
C TYR A 20 5.96 15.02 -16.92
N PHE A 21 7.29 14.97 -16.97
CA PHE A 21 8.10 13.93 -16.33
C PHE A 21 9.47 14.53 -15.98
N THR A 22 9.85 14.41 -14.71
CA THR A 22 11.11 14.93 -14.18
C THR A 22 11.96 13.77 -13.68
N PRO A 23 13.04 13.39 -14.40
CA PRO A 23 13.92 12.30 -14.00
C PRO A 23 14.93 12.69 -12.90
N ASP A 24 15.28 13.97 -12.78
CA ASP A 24 16.36 14.48 -11.93
C ASP A 24 15.86 15.58 -10.97
N ASP A 25 16.49 15.62 -9.79
CA ASP A 25 16.27 16.56 -8.68
C ASP A 25 15.74 17.94 -9.10
N ILE A 26 14.53 18.25 -8.61
CA ILE A 26 14.09 19.63 -8.37
C ILE A 26 15.24 20.40 -7.70
N ASP A 27 15.48 21.64 -8.16
CA ASP A 27 16.63 22.47 -7.78
C ASP A 27 17.04 22.27 -6.31
N LYS A 28 18.34 22.10 -6.04
CA LYS A 28 18.84 21.87 -4.67
C LYS A 28 18.38 22.97 -3.73
N GLY A 29 17.42 22.67 -2.87
CA GLY A 29 16.80 23.63 -1.92
C GLY A 29 15.33 23.95 -2.21
N SER A 30 14.81 23.58 -3.36
CA SER A 30 13.39 23.68 -3.71
C SER A 30 12.58 22.57 -3.03
N ARG A 31 11.39 22.91 -2.52
CA ARG A 31 10.51 21.93 -1.88
C ARG A 31 9.87 21.06 -2.96
N TRP A 32 10.48 19.90 -3.22
CA TRP A 32 10.01 18.90 -4.19
C TRP A 32 8.49 18.70 -4.16
N SER A 33 7.91 18.60 -2.96
CA SER A 33 6.48 18.38 -2.74
C SER A 33 5.56 19.55 -3.10
N ALA A 34 6.07 20.78 -3.13
CA ALA A 34 5.28 21.96 -3.47
C ALA A 34 5.19 22.15 -4.99
N GLU A 35 6.28 21.89 -5.71
CA GLU A 35 6.34 22.02 -7.17
C GLU A 35 5.54 20.91 -7.86
N ILE A 36 5.73 19.66 -7.44
CA ILE A 36 4.91 18.54 -7.94
C ILE A 36 3.44 18.79 -7.65
N ARG A 37 3.06 19.29 -6.45
CA ARG A 37 1.66 19.63 -6.16
C ARG A 37 1.10 20.70 -7.12
N SER A 38 1.87 21.76 -7.39
CA SER A 38 1.47 22.81 -8.35
C SER A 38 1.26 22.25 -9.75
N GLU A 39 2.14 21.37 -10.22
CA GLU A 39 1.99 20.76 -11.55
C GLU A 39 0.83 19.75 -11.59
N LEU A 40 0.63 18.99 -10.52
CA LEU A 40 -0.50 18.08 -10.39
C LEU A 40 -1.84 18.82 -10.33
N GLU A 41 -1.92 20.00 -9.71
CA GLU A 41 -3.12 20.85 -9.70
C GLU A 41 -3.51 21.37 -11.10
N LYS A 42 -2.52 21.59 -11.97
CA LYS A 42 -2.73 22.02 -13.37
C LYS A 42 -3.00 20.86 -14.33
N THR A 43 -2.83 19.63 -13.87
CA THR A 43 -2.87 18.44 -14.72
C THR A 43 -4.25 17.79 -14.70
N ASP A 44 -4.81 17.51 -15.87
CA ASP A 44 -6.12 16.84 -16.01
C ASP A 44 -6.05 15.33 -15.76
N PHE A 45 -4.92 14.71 -16.09
CA PHE A 45 -4.72 13.27 -16.02
C PHE A 45 -3.30 12.89 -15.58
N GLY A 46 -3.17 12.09 -14.51
CA GLY A 46 -1.91 11.57 -14.00
C GLY A 46 -1.78 10.05 -14.24
N VAL A 47 -0.60 9.61 -14.66
CA VAL A 47 -0.25 8.19 -14.76
C VAL A 47 0.88 7.90 -13.77
N ILE A 48 0.65 6.99 -12.84
CA ILE A 48 1.64 6.59 -11.84
C ILE A 48 2.22 5.25 -12.26
N CYS A 49 3.48 5.22 -12.70
CA CYS A 49 4.17 3.98 -13.03
C CYS A 49 4.61 3.28 -11.74
N LEU A 50 3.93 2.18 -11.38
CA LEU A 50 4.24 1.39 -10.20
C LEU A 50 5.15 0.21 -10.57
N THR A 51 6.20 0.08 -9.78
CA THR A 51 7.08 -1.09 -9.76
C THR A 51 7.19 -1.65 -8.35
N ARG A 52 7.67 -2.88 -8.20
CA ARG A 52 7.88 -3.47 -6.87
C ARG A 52 8.86 -2.68 -6.01
N GLU A 53 9.77 -1.94 -6.63
CA GLU A 53 10.73 -1.07 -5.95
C GLU A 53 10.13 0.22 -5.40
N ASN A 54 9.08 0.75 -6.04
CA ASN A 54 8.50 2.03 -5.66
C ASN A 54 7.17 1.91 -4.89
N LEU A 55 6.60 0.71 -4.80
CA LEU A 55 5.34 0.44 -4.10
C LEU A 55 5.34 0.91 -2.64
N THR A 56 6.47 0.76 -1.94
CA THR A 56 6.62 1.17 -0.53
C THR A 56 7.14 2.60 -0.37
N ALA A 57 7.33 3.32 -1.47
CA ALA A 57 7.92 4.65 -1.42
C ALA A 57 6.90 5.65 -0.83
N PRO A 58 7.19 6.32 0.31
CA PRO A 58 6.23 7.16 1.00
C PRO A 58 5.66 8.32 0.17
N TRP A 59 6.42 8.79 -0.83
CA TRP A 59 6.05 9.90 -1.70
C TRP A 59 4.95 9.52 -2.70
N ILE A 60 4.95 8.30 -3.26
CA ILE A 60 3.91 7.83 -4.20
C ILE A 60 2.55 7.72 -3.51
N LEU A 61 2.53 7.21 -2.28
CA LEU A 61 1.30 7.07 -1.48
C LEU A 61 0.71 8.45 -1.11
N PHE A 62 1.57 9.44 -0.87
CA PHE A 62 1.16 10.81 -0.59
C PHE A 62 0.61 11.52 -1.84
N GLU A 63 1.27 11.36 -3.00
CA GLU A 63 0.87 11.98 -4.28
C GLU A 63 -0.45 11.41 -4.81
N ALA A 64 -0.63 10.10 -4.74
CA ALA A 64 -1.89 9.46 -5.11
C ALA A 64 -3.07 9.91 -4.22
N GLY A 65 -2.81 10.10 -2.92
CA GLY A 65 -3.79 10.65 -1.99
C GLY A 65 -4.09 12.13 -2.24
N ALA A 66 -3.09 12.93 -2.61
CA ALA A 66 -3.27 14.34 -2.96
C ALA A 66 -4.07 14.50 -4.25
N LEU A 67 -3.75 13.74 -5.30
CA LEU A 67 -4.49 13.77 -6.57
C LEU A 67 -5.94 13.32 -6.40
N SER A 68 -6.19 12.26 -5.63
CA SER A 68 -7.55 11.81 -5.33
C SER A 68 -8.37 12.86 -4.56
N LYS A 69 -7.72 13.80 -3.85
CA LYS A 69 -8.37 14.88 -3.10
C LYS A 69 -8.64 16.14 -3.93
N LEU A 70 -7.96 16.32 -5.07
CA LEU A 70 -8.09 17.53 -5.90
C LEU A 70 -9.32 17.52 -6.83
N GLY A 71 -10.10 16.44 -6.85
CA GLY A 71 -11.49 16.39 -7.33
C GLY A 71 -11.71 16.52 -8.85
N LYS A 72 -10.79 17.12 -9.61
CA LYS A 72 -10.88 17.27 -11.08
C LYS A 72 -9.95 16.35 -11.86
N SER A 73 -8.78 16.04 -11.30
CA SER A 73 -7.75 15.27 -11.99
C SER A 73 -7.98 13.76 -11.84
N LYS A 74 -7.88 13.02 -12.95
CA LYS A 74 -7.95 11.56 -12.93
C LYS A 74 -6.56 10.96 -12.73
N VAL A 75 -6.48 9.85 -12.01
CA VAL A 75 -5.22 9.12 -11.82
C VAL A 75 -5.39 7.67 -12.20
N ALA A 76 -4.45 7.16 -12.99
CA ALA A 76 -4.37 5.76 -13.35
C ALA A 76 -3.01 5.18 -12.92
N PRO A 77 -2.99 4.28 -11.93
CA PRO A 77 -1.80 3.49 -11.64
C PRO A 77 -1.54 2.48 -12.76
N LEU A 78 -0.31 2.45 -13.27
CA LEU A 78 0.17 1.50 -14.26
C LEU A 78 1.14 0.51 -13.61
N LEU A 79 0.77 -0.76 -13.60
CA LEU A 79 1.54 -1.85 -13.01
C LEU A 79 2.51 -2.42 -14.05
N LEU A 80 3.82 -2.33 -13.78
CA LEU A 80 4.87 -2.80 -14.70
C LEU A 80 5.35 -4.22 -14.35
N ASP A 81 5.66 -4.49 -13.07
CA ASP A 81 6.14 -5.79 -12.57
C ASP A 81 5.33 -6.31 -11.37
N LEU A 82 4.11 -5.80 -11.22
CA LEU A 82 3.22 -6.02 -10.09
C LEU A 82 1.91 -6.66 -10.55
N GLU A 83 1.39 -7.57 -9.73
CA GLU A 83 0.00 -8.00 -9.82
C GLU A 83 -0.93 -7.04 -9.04
N PRO A 84 -2.20 -6.88 -9.45
CA PRO A 84 -3.15 -6.02 -8.73
C PRO A 84 -3.28 -6.33 -7.24
N ALA A 85 -3.15 -7.60 -6.83
CA ALA A 85 -3.21 -8.02 -5.44
C ALA A 85 -2.00 -7.57 -4.59
N GLU A 86 -0.88 -7.22 -5.23
CA GLU A 86 0.30 -6.68 -4.54
C GLU A 86 0.11 -5.20 -4.17
N VAL A 87 -0.84 -4.49 -4.81
CA VAL A 87 -1.10 -3.07 -4.55
C VAL A 87 -2.04 -2.90 -3.37
N VAL A 88 -1.54 -2.26 -2.30
CA VAL A 88 -2.31 -2.03 -1.07
C VAL A 88 -2.52 -0.56 -0.74
N GLY A 89 -3.40 -0.30 0.22
CA GLY A 89 -3.66 1.03 0.73
C GLY A 89 -4.46 1.90 -0.24
N PRO A 90 -4.26 3.24 -0.24
CA PRO A 90 -5.02 4.18 -1.07
C PRO A 90 -4.92 3.91 -2.58
N LEU A 91 -3.78 3.39 -3.05
CA LEU A 91 -3.57 3.06 -4.46
C LEU A 91 -4.48 1.92 -4.94
N GLY A 92 -4.75 0.94 -4.08
CA GLY A 92 -5.65 -0.18 -4.39
C GLY A 92 -7.12 0.22 -4.54
N GLN A 93 -7.48 1.45 -4.14
CA GLN A 93 -8.83 2.00 -4.33
C GLN A 93 -9.03 2.59 -5.73
N LEU A 94 -7.95 2.79 -6.50
CA LEU A 94 -7.98 3.32 -7.85
C LEU A 94 -8.09 2.19 -8.89
N GLN A 95 -8.54 2.54 -10.09
CA GLN A 95 -8.58 1.60 -11.22
C GLN A 95 -7.15 1.29 -11.69
N LEU A 96 -6.65 0.11 -11.31
CA LEU A 96 -5.30 -0.35 -11.67
C LEU A 96 -5.24 -0.76 -13.15
N THR A 97 -4.20 -0.31 -13.85
CA THR A 97 -3.94 -0.61 -15.26
C THR A 97 -2.77 -1.58 -15.35
N ARG A 98 -2.94 -2.74 -16.00
CA ARG A 98 -1.82 -3.65 -16.27
C ARG A 98 -1.01 -3.16 -17.48
N SER A 99 0.29 -3.44 -17.52
CA SER A 99 1.15 -3.13 -18.68
C SER A 99 0.94 -4.08 -19.88
N ASN A 100 -0.32 -4.42 -20.18
CA ASN A 100 -0.69 -5.20 -21.36
C ASN A 100 -1.43 -4.32 -22.37
N LYS A 101 -1.52 -4.80 -23.61
CA LYS A 101 -2.07 -4.04 -24.73
C LYS A 101 -3.50 -3.53 -24.48
N ASP A 102 -4.38 -4.41 -24.01
CA ASP A 102 -5.80 -4.08 -23.81
C ASP A 102 -6.00 -3.02 -22.72
N GLU A 103 -5.31 -3.16 -21.59
CA GLU A 103 -5.39 -2.21 -20.48
C GLU A 103 -4.73 -0.87 -20.84
N CYS A 104 -3.59 -0.89 -21.54
CA CYS A 104 -2.96 0.33 -22.05
C CYS A 104 -3.83 1.06 -23.07
N PHE A 105 -4.59 0.34 -23.91
CA PHE A 105 -5.55 0.98 -24.82
C PHE A 105 -6.70 1.65 -24.07
N LYS A 106 -7.22 1.03 -23.00
CA LYS A 106 -8.23 1.64 -22.12
C LYS A 106 -7.69 2.88 -21.40
N LEU A 107 -6.43 2.84 -20.96
CA LEU A 107 -5.73 3.99 -20.38
C LEU A 107 -5.66 5.14 -21.39
N LEU A 108 -5.20 4.85 -22.61
CA LEU A 108 -5.11 5.83 -23.69
C LEU A 108 -6.49 6.43 -24.03
N THR A 109 -7.53 5.60 -24.10
CA THR A 109 -8.91 6.05 -24.33
C THR A 109 -9.39 6.99 -23.22
N SER A 110 -8.98 6.74 -21.98
CA SER A 110 -9.31 7.58 -20.82
C SER A 110 -8.59 8.93 -20.85
N ILE A 111 -7.33 8.94 -21.27
CA ILE A 111 -6.55 10.16 -21.53
C ILE A 111 -7.21 10.96 -22.66
N ASN A 112 -7.50 10.31 -23.78
CA ASN A 112 -8.12 10.93 -24.95
C ASN A 112 -9.46 11.59 -24.62
N ARG A 113 -10.30 10.92 -23.81
CA ARG A 113 -11.57 11.48 -23.33
C ARG A 113 -11.38 12.74 -22.48
N SER A 114 -10.28 12.84 -21.75
CA SER A 114 -9.97 14.00 -20.91
C SER A 114 -9.54 15.22 -21.73
N LEU A 115 -9.18 15.04 -23.01
CA LEU A 115 -8.86 16.13 -23.93
C LEU A 115 -10.10 16.83 -24.52
N GLY A 116 -11.29 16.25 -24.38
CA GLY A 116 -12.54 16.79 -24.93
C GLY A 116 -12.49 16.92 -26.45
N GLU A 117 -12.79 18.11 -26.98
CA GLU A 117 -12.80 18.42 -28.42
C GLU A 117 -11.42 18.28 -29.10
N ARG A 118 -10.34 18.25 -28.31
CA ARG A 118 -8.97 18.04 -28.81
C ARG A 118 -8.60 16.56 -28.91
N GLY A 119 -9.50 15.66 -28.52
CA GLY A 119 -9.32 14.21 -28.61
C GLY A 119 -9.45 13.70 -30.04
N LEU A 120 -8.84 12.54 -30.31
CA LEU A 120 -9.00 11.82 -31.57
C LEU A 120 -10.31 11.02 -31.57
N ASP A 121 -10.86 10.81 -32.76
CA ASP A 121 -11.94 9.84 -32.97
C ASP A 121 -11.50 8.42 -32.57
N GLN A 122 -12.44 7.59 -32.12
CA GLN A 122 -12.18 6.23 -31.66
C GLN A 122 -11.48 5.34 -32.71
N ALA A 123 -11.89 5.42 -33.98
CA ALA A 123 -11.31 4.59 -35.04
C ALA A 123 -9.86 5.01 -35.33
N VAL A 124 -9.60 6.33 -35.34
CA VAL A 124 -8.26 6.88 -35.52
C VAL A 124 -7.37 6.51 -34.34
N LEU A 125 -7.86 6.67 -33.11
CA LEU A 125 -7.14 6.33 -31.89
C LEU A 125 -6.69 4.87 -31.89
N HIS A 126 -7.59 3.95 -32.24
CA HIS A 126 -7.27 2.53 -32.35
C HIS A 126 -6.19 2.26 -33.40
N GLY A 127 -6.32 2.84 -34.60
CA GLY A 127 -5.31 2.66 -35.67
C GLY A 127 -3.93 3.17 -35.30
N VAL A 128 -3.84 4.35 -34.67
CA VAL A 128 -2.57 4.92 -34.23
C VAL A 128 -2.00 4.11 -33.07
N PHE A 129 -2.83 3.66 -32.11
CA PHE A 129 -2.39 2.80 -31.02
C PHE A 129 -1.78 1.49 -31.52
N GLU A 130 -2.47 0.78 -32.43
CA GLU A 130 -1.99 -0.47 -33.03
C GLU A 130 -0.62 -0.30 -33.70
N ARG A 131 -0.40 0.86 -34.35
CA ARG A 131 0.85 1.16 -35.04
C ARG A 131 2.02 1.38 -34.08
N TRP A 132 1.80 2.09 -32.98
CA TRP A 132 2.85 2.53 -32.06
C TRP A 132 2.96 1.68 -30.78
N TRP A 133 2.07 0.71 -30.57
CA TRP A 133 2.13 -0.20 -29.43
C TRP A 133 3.48 -0.95 -29.29
N PRO A 134 4.09 -1.49 -30.38
CA PRO A 134 5.34 -2.23 -30.25
C PRO A 134 6.48 -1.44 -29.61
N ASP A 135 6.59 -0.14 -29.92
CA ASP A 135 7.61 0.74 -29.34
C ASP A 135 7.43 0.91 -27.83
N LEU A 136 6.17 1.08 -27.39
CA LEU A 136 5.85 1.18 -25.96
C LEU A 136 6.13 -0.13 -25.22
N GLU A 137 5.71 -1.25 -25.80
CA GLU A 137 5.94 -2.58 -25.25
C GLU A 137 7.44 -2.87 -25.09
N GLN A 138 8.25 -2.54 -26.09
CA GLN A 138 9.70 -2.64 -26.00
C GLN A 138 10.29 -1.73 -24.92
N GLY A 139 9.75 -0.51 -24.78
CA GLY A 139 10.14 0.43 -23.72
C GLY A 139 9.86 -0.13 -22.32
N PHE A 140 8.72 -0.77 -22.11
CA PHE A 140 8.39 -1.45 -20.85
C PHE A 140 9.30 -2.63 -20.59
N GLN A 141 9.52 -3.50 -21.57
CA GLN A 141 10.41 -4.65 -21.44
C GLN A 141 11.85 -4.24 -21.09
N SER A 142 12.35 -3.19 -21.73
CA SER A 142 13.70 -2.66 -21.47
C SER A 142 13.82 -2.10 -20.05
N ALA A 143 12.78 -1.43 -19.57
CA ALA A 143 12.73 -0.92 -18.20
C ALA A 143 12.75 -2.03 -17.15
N LEU A 144 12.08 -3.16 -17.43
CA LEU A 144 12.03 -4.33 -16.54
C LEU A 144 13.29 -5.21 -16.60
N SER A 145 13.97 -5.23 -17.74
CA SER A 145 15.18 -6.05 -17.96
C SER A 145 16.44 -5.43 -17.34
N THR A 146 16.36 -4.16 -16.94
CA THR A 146 17.48 -3.48 -16.28
C THR A 146 17.50 -3.89 -14.81
N PRO A 147 18.51 -4.64 -14.33
CA PRO A 147 18.55 -5.09 -12.95
C PRO A 147 18.64 -3.88 -12.02
N SER A 148 17.64 -3.73 -11.16
CA SER A 148 17.68 -2.72 -10.12
C SER A 148 18.76 -3.02 -9.09
N LYS A 149 19.41 -1.96 -8.62
CA LYS A 149 20.40 -2.01 -7.55
C LYS A 149 19.77 -2.23 -6.17
N GLN A 150 18.44 -2.19 -6.05
CA GLN A 150 17.75 -2.38 -4.77
C GLN A 150 17.16 -3.79 -4.64
N PRO A 151 17.21 -4.41 -3.45
CA PRO A 151 16.61 -5.71 -3.21
C PRO A 151 15.09 -5.60 -3.40
N VAL A 152 14.61 -6.21 -4.48
CA VAL A 152 13.19 -6.32 -4.82
C VAL A 152 12.45 -6.94 -3.62
N PRO A 153 11.42 -6.27 -3.06
CA PRO A 153 10.58 -6.87 -2.02
C PRO A 153 10.07 -8.22 -2.49
N ARG A 154 10.12 -9.25 -1.65
CA ARG A 154 9.66 -10.60 -2.06
C ARG A 154 8.16 -10.54 -2.41
N ARG A 155 7.75 -11.25 -3.47
CA ARG A 155 6.32 -11.50 -3.78
C ARG A 155 5.60 -11.89 -2.49
N ARG A 156 4.46 -11.25 -2.22
CA ARG A 156 3.54 -11.72 -1.17
C ARG A 156 3.28 -13.19 -1.44
N SER A 157 3.62 -14.01 -0.46
CA SER A 157 3.47 -15.46 -0.60
C SER A 157 2.00 -15.82 -0.59
N ASP A 158 1.64 -16.96 -1.18
CA ASP A 158 0.29 -17.52 -1.07
C ASP A 158 -0.15 -17.64 0.40
N ARG A 159 0.82 -17.83 1.31
CA ARG A 159 0.60 -17.81 2.75
C ARG A 159 0.10 -16.46 3.26
N ASP A 160 0.66 -15.35 2.79
CA ASP A 160 0.24 -13.99 3.19
C ASP A 160 -1.16 -13.68 2.64
N MET A 161 -1.47 -14.11 1.41
CA MET A 161 -2.81 -13.97 0.82
C MET A 161 -3.83 -14.85 1.55
N LEU A 162 -3.46 -16.09 1.89
CA LEU A 162 -4.29 -16.98 2.69
C LEU A 162 -4.52 -16.39 4.08
N GLU A 163 -3.51 -15.77 4.70
CA GLU A 163 -3.64 -15.14 6.01
C GLU A 163 -4.58 -13.93 5.97
N GLU A 164 -4.49 -13.09 4.92
CA GLU A 164 -5.43 -11.98 4.71
C GLU A 164 -6.86 -12.47 4.41
N VAL A 165 -7.02 -13.51 3.58
CA VAL A 165 -8.32 -14.14 3.32
C VAL A 165 -8.89 -14.74 4.60
N LEU A 166 -8.07 -15.41 5.41
CA LEU A 166 -8.46 -16.03 6.67
C LEU A 166 -8.83 -14.96 7.70
N GLU A 167 -8.18 -13.80 7.69
CA GLU A 167 -8.55 -12.63 8.51
C GLU A 167 -9.85 -11.96 8.04
N ARG A 168 -10.08 -11.85 6.73
CA ARG A 168 -11.36 -11.41 6.15
C ARG A 168 -12.50 -12.40 6.46
N VAL A 169 -12.24 -13.71 6.40
CA VAL A 169 -13.21 -14.76 6.76
C VAL A 169 -13.47 -14.77 8.27
N ARG A 170 -12.44 -14.61 9.11
CA ARG A 170 -12.61 -14.48 10.58
C ARG A 170 -13.43 -13.24 10.94
N SER A 171 -13.18 -12.11 10.29
CA SER A 171 -13.96 -10.88 10.51
C SER A 171 -15.40 -10.98 9.97
N LEU A 172 -15.63 -11.74 8.91
CA LEU A 172 -16.97 -12.11 8.44
C LEU A 172 -17.68 -13.08 9.39
N GLN A 173 -16.98 -14.08 9.96
CA GLN A 173 -17.50 -14.93 11.03
C GLN A 173 -17.82 -14.12 12.29
N MET A 174 -17.01 -13.14 12.65
CA MET A 174 -17.29 -12.22 13.76
C MET A 174 -18.53 -11.35 13.51
N ARG A 175 -18.82 -10.99 12.24
CA ARG A 175 -20.08 -10.32 11.84
C ARG A 175 -21.27 -11.27 11.71
N GLY A 176 -21.03 -12.56 11.42
CA GLY A 176 -22.04 -13.62 11.30
C GLY A 176 -22.44 -14.30 12.61
N LEU A 177 -21.79 -13.99 13.74
CA LEU A 177 -22.11 -14.54 15.07
C LEU A 177 -23.33 -13.87 15.75
N ALA A 178 -24.14 -13.14 14.99
CA ALA A 178 -25.50 -12.77 15.33
C ALA A 178 -26.40 -13.20 14.15
N PRO A 179 -26.80 -14.49 14.06
CA PRO A 179 -27.84 -15.03 14.94
C PRO A 179 -27.73 -16.57 15.13
N ALA A 180 -26.96 -17.04 16.12
CA ALA A 180 -27.05 -18.44 16.59
C ALA A 180 -26.65 -18.59 18.08
N ARG A 181 -26.68 -17.49 18.84
CA ARG A 181 -26.23 -17.44 20.24
C ARG A 181 -27.36 -17.63 21.26
N ARG A 182 -28.59 -17.89 20.83
CA ARG A 182 -29.76 -17.92 21.73
C ARG A 182 -30.00 -19.25 22.45
N ASP A 183 -29.41 -20.36 22.02
CA ASP A 183 -29.75 -21.69 22.56
C ASP A 183 -28.60 -22.42 23.28
N LEU A 184 -27.49 -21.75 23.60
CA LEU A 184 -26.39 -22.37 24.35
C LEU A 184 -26.65 -22.33 25.85
N THR A 185 -26.54 -23.48 26.51
CA THR A 185 -26.63 -23.56 27.96
C THR A 185 -25.45 -22.85 28.63
N PRO A 186 -25.58 -22.38 29.89
CA PRO A 186 -24.50 -21.71 30.60
C PRO A 186 -23.20 -22.53 30.69
N GLN A 187 -23.30 -23.87 30.72
CA GLN A 187 -22.16 -24.78 30.80
C GLN A 187 -21.40 -24.88 29.47
N GLU A 188 -22.11 -24.90 28.34
CA GLU A 188 -21.51 -24.92 27.00
C GLU A 188 -20.83 -23.58 26.68
N ARG A 189 -21.41 -22.47 27.13
CA ARG A 189 -20.79 -21.13 27.03
C ARG A 189 -19.48 -21.06 27.83
N LEU A 190 -19.44 -21.65 29.02
CA LEU A 190 -18.26 -21.66 29.88
C LEU A 190 -17.14 -22.55 29.31
N ALA A 191 -17.47 -23.74 28.78
CA ALA A 191 -16.52 -24.62 28.12
C ALA A 191 -15.95 -24.01 26.83
N MET A 192 -16.79 -23.27 26.08
CA MET A 192 -16.37 -22.63 24.83
C MET A 192 -15.45 -21.42 25.10
N LEU A 193 -15.75 -20.58 26.10
CA LEU A 193 -14.89 -19.47 26.52
C LEU A 193 -13.54 -19.94 27.10
N ALA A 194 -13.49 -21.15 27.67
CA ALA A 194 -12.26 -21.75 28.18
C ALA A 194 -11.35 -22.35 27.08
N SER A 195 -11.82 -22.42 25.82
CA SER A 195 -11.13 -23.15 24.72
C SER A 195 -10.62 -22.27 23.57
N SER A 196 -10.97 -20.99 23.55
CA SER A 196 -10.35 -19.96 22.69
C SER A 196 -9.23 -19.24 23.46
N PRO A 197 -8.01 -19.07 22.90
CA PRO A 197 -6.99 -18.29 23.58
C PRO A 197 -7.51 -16.86 23.76
N SER A 198 -7.59 -16.42 25.01
CA SER A 198 -7.88 -15.03 25.34
C SER A 198 -6.90 -14.13 24.55
N PRO A 199 -7.32 -12.96 24.02
CA PRO A 199 -6.39 -11.99 23.43
C PRO A 199 -5.22 -11.66 24.36
N LEU A 200 -5.43 -11.79 25.67
CA LEU A 200 -4.44 -11.59 26.73
C LEU A 200 -3.38 -12.71 26.79
N ASP A 201 -3.64 -13.89 26.21
CA ASP A 201 -2.68 -15.00 26.13
C ASP A 201 -1.79 -14.96 24.89
N ALA A 202 -1.94 -13.93 24.04
CA ALA A 202 -1.10 -13.74 22.85
C ALA A 202 0.38 -13.59 23.22
N GLU A 203 1.25 -14.30 22.52
CA GLU A 203 2.70 -14.16 22.67
C GLU A 203 3.17 -12.80 22.13
N LEU A 204 4.06 -12.12 22.84
CA LEU A 204 4.62 -10.84 22.39
C LEU A 204 5.34 -10.94 21.03
N ALA A 205 5.86 -12.12 20.70
CA ALA A 205 6.49 -12.38 19.40
C ALA A 205 5.50 -12.35 18.22
N SER A 206 4.20 -12.53 18.50
CA SER A 206 3.12 -12.39 17.51
C SER A 206 2.59 -10.97 17.38
N LEU A 207 3.02 -10.06 18.26
CA LEU A 207 2.69 -8.64 18.18
C LEU A 207 3.69 -7.91 17.27
N ALA A 208 3.26 -6.81 16.67
CA ALA A 208 4.07 -5.98 15.78
C ALA A 208 5.14 -5.14 16.50
N LEU A 209 5.82 -5.73 17.50
CA LEU A 209 6.93 -5.13 18.24
C LEU A 209 8.28 -5.47 17.59
N SER A 210 9.26 -4.58 17.72
CA SER A 210 10.63 -4.85 17.28
C SER A 210 11.24 -6.02 18.03
N ARG A 211 12.12 -6.78 17.36
CA ARG A 211 12.87 -7.89 17.98
C ARG A 211 13.56 -7.46 19.27
N ARG A 212 14.13 -6.24 19.29
CA ARG A 212 14.75 -5.66 20.48
C ARG A 212 13.77 -5.47 21.64
N ALA A 213 12.56 -4.98 21.39
CA ALA A 213 11.53 -4.84 22.43
C ALA A 213 11.11 -6.21 22.97
N VAL A 214 10.90 -7.18 22.08
CA VAL A 214 10.52 -8.55 22.45
C VAL A 214 11.63 -9.24 23.24
N ASP A 215 12.90 -9.14 22.81
CA ASP A 215 14.04 -9.78 23.46
C ASP A 215 14.32 -9.17 24.84
N CYS A 216 14.18 -7.85 25.00
CA CYS A 216 14.29 -7.17 26.29
C CYS A 216 13.17 -7.60 27.27
N LEU A 217 11.92 -7.70 26.79
CA LEU A 217 10.80 -8.14 27.61
C LEU A 217 10.92 -9.63 28.00
N LYS A 218 11.38 -10.47 27.07
CA LYS A 218 11.64 -11.90 27.33
C LYS A 218 12.74 -12.11 28.37
N ALA A 219 13.79 -11.27 28.38
CA ALA A 219 14.86 -11.33 29.38
C ALA A 219 14.33 -11.10 30.81
N GLU A 220 13.24 -10.34 30.96
CA GLU A 220 12.53 -10.11 32.22
C GLU A 220 11.37 -11.11 32.45
N GLY A 221 11.28 -12.18 31.66
CA GLY A 221 10.24 -13.20 31.77
C GLY A 221 8.88 -12.80 31.21
N VAL A 222 8.77 -11.65 30.54
CA VAL A 222 7.52 -11.19 29.91
C VAL A 222 7.47 -11.74 28.48
N THR A 223 6.58 -12.71 28.27
CA THR A 223 6.42 -13.44 27.01
C THR A 223 5.03 -13.28 26.41
N LYS A 224 4.04 -12.90 27.23
CA LYS A 224 2.64 -12.75 26.85
C LYS A 224 2.12 -11.33 27.07
N LEU A 225 1.06 -10.98 26.34
CA LEU A 225 0.39 -9.70 26.49
C LEU A 225 -0.19 -9.50 27.91
N SER A 226 -0.77 -10.53 28.51
CA SER A 226 -1.26 -10.49 29.89
C SER A 226 -0.19 -10.07 30.89
N GLN A 227 1.03 -10.61 30.74
CA GLN A 227 2.17 -10.29 31.59
C GLN A 227 2.64 -8.85 31.37
N LEU A 228 2.63 -8.37 30.12
CA LEU A 228 3.01 -6.99 29.79
C LEU A 228 2.05 -5.98 30.45
N LEU A 229 0.75 -6.24 30.46
CA LEU A 229 -0.25 -5.36 31.07
C LEU A 229 -0.16 -5.30 32.61
N THR A 230 0.51 -6.27 33.25
CA THR A 230 0.75 -6.20 34.70
C THR A 230 1.86 -5.24 35.10
N LEU A 231 2.71 -4.84 34.15
CA LEU A 231 3.77 -3.87 34.39
C LEU A 231 3.20 -2.46 34.45
N SER A 232 3.76 -1.63 35.32
CA SER A 232 3.53 -0.18 35.29
C SER A 232 4.50 0.54 34.37
N PRO A 233 4.21 1.79 33.96
CA PRO A 233 5.12 2.60 33.15
C PRO A 233 6.51 2.74 33.80
N ILE A 234 6.59 2.81 35.13
CA ILE A 234 7.85 2.94 35.88
C ILE A 234 8.64 1.62 35.84
N GLU A 235 7.97 0.48 35.92
CA GLU A 235 8.59 -0.85 35.82
C GLU A 235 9.13 -1.09 34.40
N LEU A 236 8.42 -0.63 33.37
CA LEU A 236 8.89 -0.69 31.98
C LEU A 236 10.17 0.13 31.75
N LEU A 237 10.31 1.29 32.42
CA LEU A 237 11.52 2.11 32.37
C LEU A 237 12.74 1.43 33.01
N LYS A 238 12.53 0.46 33.92
CA LYS A 238 13.60 -0.27 34.63
C LYS A 238 14.08 -1.51 33.88
N VAL A 239 13.41 -1.92 32.79
CA VAL A 239 13.82 -3.07 31.98
C VAL A 239 15.21 -2.80 31.36
N PRO A 240 16.20 -3.67 31.60
CA PRO A 240 17.57 -3.46 31.14
C PRO A 240 17.65 -3.46 29.61
N ASN A 241 18.46 -2.56 29.06
CA ASN A 241 18.70 -2.39 27.61
C ASN A 241 17.47 -1.98 26.77
N LEU A 242 16.33 -1.71 27.41
CA LEU A 242 15.13 -1.19 26.77
C LEU A 242 15.32 0.30 26.44
N GLY A 243 15.54 0.60 25.16
CA GLY A 243 15.72 1.98 24.70
C GLY A 243 14.41 2.75 24.61
N LYS A 244 14.49 4.09 24.65
CA LYS A 244 13.32 5.00 24.50
C LYS A 244 12.44 4.68 23.29
N ARG A 245 13.05 4.24 22.18
CA ARG A 245 12.33 3.87 20.95
C ARG A 245 11.45 2.62 21.13
N SER A 246 11.95 1.61 21.84
CA SER A 246 11.17 0.39 22.15
C SER A 246 10.05 0.67 23.15
N GLN A 247 10.23 1.62 24.07
CA GLN A 247 9.17 2.05 24.99
C GLN A 247 8.02 2.74 24.26
N ILE A 248 8.34 3.68 23.36
CA ILE A 248 7.34 4.36 22.52
C ILE A 248 6.57 3.34 21.67
N GLU A 249 7.28 2.37 21.09
CA GLU A 249 6.70 1.30 20.29
C GLU A 249 5.70 0.44 21.10
N ILE A 250 6.06 0.07 22.33
CA ILE A 250 5.18 -0.68 23.23
C ILE A 250 3.93 0.15 23.58
N MET A 251 4.09 1.43 23.92
CA MET A 251 2.96 2.31 24.25
C MET A 251 2.02 2.54 23.06
N GLN A 252 2.57 2.75 21.86
CA GLN A 252 1.80 2.93 20.63
C GLN A 252 1.01 1.68 20.26
N LEU A 253 1.61 0.49 20.43
CA LEU A 253 0.92 -0.78 20.17
C LEU A 253 -0.22 -1.02 21.17
N LEU A 254 0.00 -0.73 22.45
CA LEU A 254 -1.03 -0.84 23.48
C LEU A 254 -2.21 0.12 23.18
N ASP A 255 -1.92 1.38 22.85
CA ASP A 255 -2.92 2.38 22.45
C ASP A 255 -3.72 1.96 21.20
N GLN A 256 -3.03 1.42 20.18
CA GLN A 256 -3.66 0.93 18.95
C GLN A 256 -4.63 -0.24 19.19
N ILE A 257 -4.37 -1.06 20.22
CA ILE A 257 -5.21 -2.20 20.61
C ILE A 257 -6.24 -1.79 21.69
N GLY A 258 -6.20 -0.53 22.16
CA GLY A 258 -7.10 0.00 23.18
C GLY A 258 -6.82 -0.55 24.59
N LEU A 259 -5.58 -0.94 24.84
CA LEU A 259 -5.12 -1.45 26.14
C LEU A 259 -4.12 -0.46 26.76
N SER A 260 -3.99 -0.49 28.08
CA SER A 260 -3.03 0.33 28.82
C SER A 260 -2.27 -0.54 29.82
N LEU A 261 -1.06 -0.09 30.17
CA LEU A 261 -0.33 -0.65 31.31
C LEU A 261 -1.11 -0.42 32.60
N ARG A 262 -0.74 -1.17 33.65
CA ARG A 262 -1.28 -0.96 34.99
C ARG A 262 -0.99 0.49 35.43
N GLU A 263 -2.02 1.22 35.80
CA GLU A 263 -1.87 2.51 36.48
C GLU A 263 -1.24 2.27 37.86
N ASP A 264 -0.33 3.15 38.29
CA ASP A 264 0.33 3.06 39.59
C ASP A 264 -0.64 3.32 40.77
#